data_AF-A0A4Q3YL91-F1
#
_entry.id   AF-A0A4Q3YL91-F1
#
_cell.length_a   1.000
_cell.length_b   1.000
_cell.length_c   1.000
_cell.angle_alpha   90.00
_cell.angle_beta   90.00
_cell.angle_gamma   90.00
#
_symmetry.space_group_name_H-M   'P 1'
#
loop_
_entity.id
_entity.type
_entity.pdbx_description
1 polymer ?
#
loop_
_entity_poly.entity_id
_entity_poly.type
_entity_poly.pdbx_seq_one_letter_code
_entity_poly.pdbx_strand_id
1 'polypeptide(L)' 'MPTTDIAYKIDPFPSEEELQPMWQAAWGNPWSGDLAFILTRSLVHACAYSEDRLVGYVNVAWDGGVHAF' A
#
# COMPACT_ATOMS: atom_id res chain seq x y z
N MET A 1 17.79 -6.56 19.51
CA MET A 1 17.20 -6.24 18.19
C MET A 1 17.05 -4.72 18.17
N PRO A 2 17.70 -3.97 17.26
CA PRO A 2 17.38 -2.56 17.14
C PRO A 2 15.90 -2.44 16.78
N THR A 3 15.18 -1.56 17.47
CA THR A 3 13.79 -1.25 17.14
C THR A 3 13.81 -0.45 15.83
N THR A 4 13.33 -1.05 14.74
CA THR A 4 13.14 -0.31 13.49
C THR A 4 12.03 0.70 13.70
N ASP A 5 12.31 1.99 13.48
CA ASP A 5 11.30 3.02 13.52
C ASP A 5 10.39 2.88 12.29
N ILE A 6 9.07 2.83 12.52
CA ILE A 6 8.07 2.63 11.46
C ILE A 6 7.09 3.79 11.49
N ALA A 7 7.13 4.60 10.44
CA ALA A 7 6.17 5.68 10.23
C ALA A 7 4.94 5.17 9.47
N TYR A 8 3.75 5.35 10.04
CA TYR A 8 2.49 5.03 9.40
C TYR A 8 1.87 6.29 8.77
N LYS A 9 1.47 6.19 7.51
CA LYS A 9 0.80 7.28 6.77
C LYS A 9 -0.52 6.78 6.21
N ILE A 10 -1.57 7.57 6.39
CA ILE A 10 -2.90 7.36 5.81
C ILE A 10 -3.00 8.15 4.52
N ASP A 11 -3.53 7.52 3.49
CA ASP A 11 -3.66 8.00 2.12
C ASP A 11 -2.40 8.67 1.52
N PRO A 12 -1.19 8.07 1.59
CA PRO A 12 0.04 8.72 1.10
C PRO A 12 0.26 8.63 -0.41
N PHE A 13 -0.65 8.00 -1.16
CA PHE A 13 -0.57 7.75 -2.62
C PHE A 13 0.84 7.35 -3.13
N PRO A 14 1.39 6.19 -2.71
CA PRO A 14 2.72 5.78 -3.18
C PRO A 14 2.71 5.50 -4.68
N SER A 15 3.87 5.66 -5.30
CA SER A 15 4.09 5.22 -6.68
C SER A 15 4.19 3.70 -6.79
N GLU A 16 4.00 3.18 -8.00
CA GLU A 16 4.21 1.76 -8.28
C GLU A 16 5.67 1.34 -8.09
N GLU A 17 6.61 2.25 -8.34
CA GLU A 17 8.04 2.05 -8.09
C GLU A 17 8.32 1.82 -6.60
N GLU A 18 7.68 2.57 -5.72
CA GLU A 18 7.79 2.38 -4.26
C GLU A 18 7.12 1.08 -3.80
N LEU A 19 5.98 0.69 -4.39
CA LEU A 19 5.24 -0.53 -4.06
C LEU A 19 5.98 -1.81 -4.49
N GLN A 20 6.60 -1.77 -5.67
CA GLN A 20 7.16 -2.93 -6.37
C GLN A 20 8.09 -3.81 -5.52
N PRO A 21 9.08 -3.27 -4.77
CA PRO A 21 9.99 -4.10 -3.98
C PRO A 21 9.30 -4.86 -2.85
N MET A 22 8.36 -4.21 -2.16
CA MET A 22 7.61 -4.83 -1.06
C MET A 22 6.60 -5.86 -1.61
N TRP A 23 5.91 -5.53 -2.70
CA TRP A 23 4.98 -6.43 -3.38
C TRP A 23 5.69 -7.72 -3.83
N GLN A 24 6.82 -7.59 -4.53
CA GLN A 24 7.64 -8.72 -4.99
C GLN A 24 8.09 -9.59 -3.81
N ALA A 25 8.45 -8.99 -2.67
CA ALA A 25 8.86 -9.73 -1.48
C ALA A 25 7.69 -10.48 -0.82
N ALA A 26 6.48 -9.91 -0.83
CA ALA A 26 5.30 -10.51 -0.23
C ALA A 26 4.68 -11.63 -1.09
N TRP A 27 4.65 -11.44 -2.42
CA TRP A 27 3.91 -12.31 -3.34
C TRP A 27 4.78 -13.09 -4.34
N GLY A 28 6.06 -12.74 -4.48
CA GLY A 28 6.99 -13.47 -5.36
C GLY A 28 6.86 -13.16 -6.85
N ASN A 29 5.97 -12.26 -7.25
CA ASN A 29 5.77 -11.80 -8.62
C ASN A 29 5.75 -10.27 -8.70
N PRO A 30 6.05 -9.67 -9.87
CA PRO A 30 6.03 -8.23 -10.00
C PRO A 30 4.60 -7.69 -9.92
N TRP A 31 4.46 -6.43 -9.48
CA TRP A 31 3.20 -5.71 -9.59
C TRP A 31 2.80 -5.59 -11.07
N SER A 32 1.52 -5.78 -11.35
CA SER A 32 0.97 -5.75 -12.71
C SER A 32 -0.36 -4.98 -12.80
N GLY A 33 -0.72 -4.24 -11.75
CA GLY A 33 -1.95 -3.46 -11.68
C GLY A 33 -1.73 -1.99 -12.07
N ASP A 34 -2.80 -1.21 -11.99
CA ASP A 34 -2.77 0.25 -12.06
C ASP A 34 -3.09 0.78 -10.66
N LEU A 35 -2.04 1.12 -9.90
CA LEU A 35 -2.18 1.49 -8.50
C LEU A 35 -2.96 2.80 -8.36
N ALA A 36 -2.67 3.79 -9.21
CA ALA A 36 -3.35 5.08 -9.17
C ALA A 36 -4.85 4.91 -9.38
N PHE A 37 -5.26 4.12 -10.38
CA PHE A 37 -6.65 3.82 -10.64
C PHE A 37 -7.32 3.09 -9.47
N ILE A 38 -6.66 2.10 -8.87
CA ILE A 38 -7.18 1.38 -7.70
C ILE A 38 -7.43 2.34 -6.54
N LEU A 39 -6.48 3.23 -6.23
CA LEU A 39 -6.59 4.17 -5.12
C LEU A 39 -7.72 5.19 -5.33
N THR A 40 -8.06 5.56 -6.58
CA THR A 40 -9.22 6.43 -6.84
C THR A 40 -10.57 5.83 -6.44
N ARG A 41 -10.64 4.51 -6.24
CA ARG A 41 -11.85 3.76 -5.89
C ARG A 41 -11.80 3.13 -4.50
N SER A 42 -10.71 3.39 -3.77
CA SER A 42 -10.48 2.85 -2.43
C SER A 42 -11.07 3.80 -1.40
N LEU A 43 -11.49 3.26 -0.25
CA LEU A 43 -12.04 4.06 0.85
C LEU A 43 -10.93 4.73 1.66
N VAL A 44 -9.85 3.98 1.89
CA VAL A 44 -8.64 4.42 2.55
C VAL A 44 -7.52 3.46 2.21
N HIS A 45 -6.29 3.96 2.17
CA HIS A 45 -5.10 3.13 2.18
C HIS A 45 -4.10 3.60 3.23
N ALA A 46 -3.31 2.67 3.73
CA ALA A 46 -2.27 2.95 4.71
C ALA A 46 -0.94 2.36 4.26
N CYS A 47 0.14 3.09 4.50
CA CYS A 47 1.49 2.64 4.24
C CYS A 47 2.33 2.71 5.51
N ALA A 48 3.20 1.72 5.68
CA ALA A 48 4.22 1.69 6.71
C ALA A 48 5.58 1.92 6.05
N TYR A 49 6.33 2.89 6.56
CA TYR A 49 7.65 3.27 6.06
C TYR A 49 8.71 3.01 7.12
N SER A 50 9.79 2.36 6.72
CA SER A 50 11.05 2.32 7.48
C SER A 50 12.00 3.27 6.78
N GLU A 51 12.35 4.38 7.43
CA GLU A 51 12.99 5.53 6.75
C GLU A 51 12.13 5.97 5.55
N ASP A 52 12.70 6.01 4.34
CA ASP A 52 11.98 6.36 3.11
C ASP A 52 11.47 5.13 2.34
N ARG A 53 11.66 3.92 2.88
CA ARG A 53 11.26 2.68 2.19
C ARG A 53 9.88 2.22 2.61
N LEU A 54 9.01 2.01 1.63
CA LEU A 54 7.72 1.34 1.83
C LEU A 54 7.94 -0.13 2.22
N VAL A 55 7.48 -0.52 3.41
CA VAL A 55 7.63 -1.87 3.97
C VAL A 55 6.31 -2.54 4.34
N GLY A 56 5.21 -1.80 4.30
CA GLY A 56 3.86 -2.34 4.48
C GLY A 56 2.81 -1.49 3.77
N TYR A 57 1.75 -2.15 3.30
CA TYR A 57 0.66 -1.52 2.57
C TYR A 57 -0.64 -2.26 2.86
N VAL A 58 -1.70 -1.50 3.12
CA VAL A 58 -3.08 -1.99 3.22
C VAL A 58 -3.96 -1.09 2.37
N ASN A 59 -4.81 -1.71 1.56
CA ASN A 59 -5.87 -1.03 0.84
C ASN A 59 -7.24 -1.52 1.33
N VAL A 60 -8.13 -0.59 1.67
CA VAL A 60 -9.52 -0.91 2.01
C VAL A 60 -10.39 -0.51 0.84
N ALA A 61 -10.86 -1.50 0.11
CA ALA A 61 -11.78 -1.32 -1.01
C ALA A 61 -13.22 -1.56 -0.58
N TRP A 62 -14.15 -1.18 -1.44
CA TRP A 62 -15.56 -1.55 -1.37
C TRP A 62 -15.96 -2.46 -2.54
N ASP A 63 -17.12 -3.08 -2.44
CA ASP A 63 -17.73 -3.87 -3.52
C ASP A 63 -18.38 -3.00 -4.62
N GLY A 64 -18.36 -1.67 -4.47
CA GLY A 64 -19.05 -0.72 -5.34
C GLY A 64 -20.54 -0.52 -5.01
N GLY A 65 -21.03 -1.10 -3.91
CA GLY A 65 -22.36 -0.90 -3.34
C GLY A 65 -22.37 0.10 -2.18
N VAL A 66 -23.34 -0.04 -1.27
CA VAL A 66 -23.49 0.83 -0.07
C VAL A 66 -22.60 0.36 1.09
N HIS A 67 -22.07 -0.87 1.05
CA HIS A 67 -21.34 -1.46 2.17
C HIS A 67 -19.83 -1.43 1.94
N ALA A 68 -19.14 -0.81 2.88
CA ALA A 68 -17.73 -1.00 3.16
C ALA A 68 -17.61 -1.89 4.40
N PHE A 69 -16.81 -2.95 4.36
CA PHE A 69 -16.50 -3.77 5.53
C PHE A 69 -14.99 -3.89 5.72
#